data_AF-A0A2A2TDL8-F1
#
_entry.id   AF-A0A2A2TDL8-F1
#
_cell.length_a   1.000
_cell.length_b   1.000
_cell.length_c   1.000
_cell.angle_alpha   90.00
_cell.angle_beta   90.00
_cell.angle_gamma   90.00
#
_symmetry.space_group_name_H-M   'P 1'
#
loop_
_entity.id
_entity.type
_entity.pdbx_description
1 polymer ?
#
loop_
_entity_poly.entity_id
_entity_poly.type
_entity_poly.pdbx_seq_one_letter_code
_entity_poly.pdbx_strand_id
1 'polypeptide(L)'
;MSLEQTVQYDSGYDKLPENATPLQKMQYEVGKEFMKGINNSQMNDVLMKYGLTAEKVIRFEVVVNLDQMREPNNAAIPESEMQSALKAIPAEELKLASCCWCWTRNRCVPCNSIC
;
A
#
# COMPACT_ATOMS: atom_id res chain seq x y z
N MET A 1 2.13 9.93 -24.77
CA MET A 1 1.21 9.30 -23.80
C MET A 1 1.78 9.52 -22.41
N SER A 2 1.09 10.29 -21.57
CA SER A 2 1.52 10.54 -20.18
C SER A 2 1.25 9.27 -19.34
N LEU A 3 2.27 8.81 -18.62
CA LEU A 3 2.25 7.66 -17.70
C LEU A 3 1.93 8.08 -16.25
N GLU A 4 1.44 9.30 -16.04
CA GLU A 4 1.11 9.83 -14.71
C GLU A 4 -0.26 9.39 -14.18
N GLN A 5 -0.94 8.47 -14.85
CA GLN A 5 -2.10 7.81 -14.28
C GLN A 5 -1.63 6.71 -13.32
N THR A 6 -0.97 7.11 -12.23
CA THR A 6 -1.13 6.42 -10.96
C THR A 6 -2.63 6.32 -10.75
N VAL A 7 -3.17 5.12 -10.98
CA VAL A 7 -4.59 4.82 -10.79
C VAL A 7 -4.95 5.36 -9.42
N GLN A 8 -5.73 6.44 -9.37
CA GLN A 8 -6.38 6.90 -8.17
C GLN A 8 -7.37 5.79 -7.80
N TYR A 9 -6.86 4.80 -7.07
CA TYR A 9 -7.67 3.74 -6.51
C TYR A 9 -8.42 4.37 -5.33
N ASP A 10 -9.66 4.75 -5.62
CA ASP A 10 -10.61 5.27 -4.66
C ASP A 10 -10.90 4.19 -3.62
N SER A 11 -10.15 4.25 -2.51
CA SER A 11 -10.58 4.11 -1.11
C SER A 11 -11.33 2.83 -0.65
N GLY A 12 -11.69 1.90 -1.53
CA GLY A 12 -12.36 0.65 -1.22
C GLY A 12 -11.43 -0.54 -1.41
N TYR A 13 -10.69 -0.93 -0.37
CA TYR A 13 -9.99 -2.22 -0.29
C TYR A 13 -10.94 -3.44 -0.26
N ASP A 14 -12.21 -3.26 -0.62
CA ASP A 14 -13.27 -4.27 -0.50
C ASP A 14 -13.60 -4.95 -1.83
N LYS A 15 -13.18 -4.40 -2.96
CA LYS A 15 -13.49 -4.97 -4.28
C LYS A 15 -12.32 -4.92 -5.24
N LEU A 16 -11.94 -6.10 -5.71
CA LEU A 16 -11.02 -6.31 -6.81
C LEU A 16 -11.83 -6.53 -8.11
N PRO A 17 -11.51 -5.85 -9.22
CA PRO A 17 -12.15 -6.11 -10.51
C PRO A 17 -11.96 -7.56 -10.97
N GLU A 18 -12.96 -8.14 -11.65
CA GLU A 18 -12.85 -9.52 -12.19
C GLU A 18 -11.69 -9.67 -13.18
N ASN A 19 -11.37 -8.59 -13.93
CA ASN A 19 -10.27 -8.51 -14.87
C ASN A 19 -9.00 -7.89 -14.28
N ALA A 20 -8.84 -7.91 -12.95
CA ALA A 20 -7.67 -7.33 -12.31
C ALA A 20 -6.37 -7.98 -12.78
N THR A 21 -5.42 -7.13 -13.16
CA THR A 21 -4.04 -7.51 -13.49
C THR A 21 -3.38 -8.17 -12.28
N PRO A 22 -2.31 -8.97 -12.50
CA PRO A 22 -1.52 -9.53 -11.39
C PRO A 22 -1.05 -8.44 -10.41
N LEU A 23 -0.58 -7.30 -10.92
CA LEU A 23 -0.15 -6.18 -10.08
C LEU A 23 -1.27 -5.65 -9.17
N GLN A 24 -2.48 -5.49 -9.71
CA GLN A 24 -3.65 -5.06 -8.93
C GLN A 24 -4.04 -6.09 -7.86
N LYS A 25 -3.96 -7.39 -8.18
CA LYS A 25 -4.17 -8.48 -7.21
C LYS A 25 -3.17 -8.39 -6.07
N MET A 26 -1.89 -8.20 -6.39
CA MET A 26 -0.82 -8.05 -5.40
C MET A 26 -1.04 -6.82 -4.51
N GLN A 27 -1.34 -5.66 -5.09
CA GLN A 27 -1.64 -4.43 -4.34
C GLN A 27 -2.83 -4.63 -3.41
N TYR A 28 -3.88 -5.31 -3.87
CA TYR A 28 -5.06 -5.62 -3.08
C TYR A 28 -4.76 -6.57 -1.91
N GLU A 29 -4.07 -7.68 -2.15
CA GLU A 29 -3.73 -8.67 -1.12
C GLU A 29 -2.80 -8.08 -0.05
N VAL A 30 -1.75 -7.38 -0.47
CA VAL A 30 -0.82 -6.69 0.43
C VAL A 30 -1.55 -5.60 1.22
N GLY A 31 -2.38 -4.79 0.56
CA GLY A 31 -3.17 -3.75 1.22
C GLY A 31 -4.11 -4.32 2.27
N LYS A 32 -4.80 -5.43 1.97
CA LYS A 32 -5.73 -6.08 2.90
C LYS A 32 -5.04 -6.58 4.17
N GLU A 33 -3.94 -7.32 4.04
CA GLU A 33 -3.21 -7.84 5.21
C GLU A 33 -2.52 -6.71 6.00
N PHE A 34 -2.00 -5.68 5.31
CA PHE A 34 -1.45 -4.50 5.97
C PHE A 34 -2.48 -3.78 6.85
N MET A 35 -3.66 -3.51 6.29
CA MET A 35 -4.75 -2.84 7.01
C MET A 35 -5.20 -3.69 8.21
N LYS A 36 -5.32 -5.01 8.04
CA LYS A 36 -5.65 -5.93 9.13
C LYS A 36 -4.61 -5.89 10.25
N GLY A 37 -3.32 -5.86 9.92
CA GLY A 37 -2.25 -5.76 10.92
C GLY A 37 -2.31 -4.44 11.70
N ILE A 38 -2.42 -3.32 10.98
CA ILE A 38 -2.48 -1.98 11.60
C ILE A 38 -3.75 -1.80 12.43
N ASN A 39 -4.91 -2.24 11.93
CA ASN A 39 -6.19 -2.11 12.64
C ASN A 39 -6.30 -3.01 13.89
N ASN A 40 -5.53 -4.11 13.95
CA ASN A 40 -5.47 -4.98 15.12
C ASN A 40 -4.33 -4.62 16.08
N SER A 41 -3.62 -3.51 15.84
CA SER A 41 -2.52 -3.04 16.68
C SER A 41 -3.01 -2.12 17.81
N GLN A 42 -2.13 -1.84 18.78
CA GLN A 42 -2.37 -0.83 19.83
C GLN A 42 -1.94 0.58 19.39
N MET A 43 -2.01 0.88 18.08
CA MET A 43 -1.50 2.14 17.55
C MET A 43 -2.18 3.35 18.18
N ASN A 44 -3.48 3.26 18.46
CA ASN A 44 -4.20 4.31 19.18
C ASN A 44 -3.52 4.62 20.52
N ASP A 45 -3.36 3.63 21.39
CA ASP A 45 -2.81 3.84 22.72
C ASP A 45 -1.40 4.44 22.68
N VAL A 46 -0.59 4.01 21.71
CA VAL A 46 0.75 4.57 21.47
C VAL A 46 0.66 6.04 21.05
N LEU A 47 -0.15 6.38 20.05
CA LEU A 47 -0.28 7.77 19.58
C LEU A 47 -0.83 8.70 20.66
N MET A 48 -1.81 8.22 21.41
CA MET A 48 -2.43 8.92 22.53
C MET A 48 -1.43 9.27 23.62
N LYS A 49 -0.56 8.31 23.98
CA LYS A 49 0.50 8.48 24.98
C LYS A 49 1.45 9.63 24.64
N TYR A 50 1.66 9.90 23.35
CA TYR A 50 2.52 10.99 22.88
C TYR A 50 1.74 12.24 22.44
N GLY A 51 0.43 12.30 22.69
CA GLY A 51 -0.40 13.46 22.35
C GLY A 51 -0.71 13.61 20.86
N LEU A 52 -0.50 12.57 20.05
CA LEU A 52 -0.79 12.56 18.62
C LEU A 52 -2.25 12.17 18.36
N THR A 53 -3.17 13.02 18.83
CA THR A 53 -4.63 12.78 18.77
C THR A 53 -5.34 13.53 17.64
N ALA A 54 -4.63 14.40 16.92
CA ALA A 54 -5.18 15.07 15.76
C ALA A 54 -5.41 14.07 14.61
N GLU A 55 -6.49 14.27 13.87
CA GLU A 55 -6.90 13.36 12.80
C GLU A 55 -5.87 13.33 11.65
N LYS A 56 -5.57 12.13 11.16
CA LYS A 56 -4.72 11.88 9.97
C LYS A 56 -3.30 12.45 10.03
N VAL A 57 -2.77 12.72 11.21
CA VAL A 57 -1.36 13.14 11.37
C VAL A 57 -0.39 12.02 10.99
N ILE A 58 -0.81 10.77 11.18
CA ILE A 58 0.00 9.60 10.84
C ILE A 58 -0.48 8.98 9.54
N ARG A 59 0.47 8.85 8.60
CA ARG A 59 0.31 8.10 7.35
C ARG A 59 1.13 6.83 7.42
N PHE A 60 0.50 5.73 7.05
CA PHE A 60 1.13 4.43 6.89
C PHE A 60 1.22 4.10 5.40
N GLU A 61 2.37 3.58 4.98
CA GLU A 61 2.65 3.24 3.59
C GLU A 61 3.36 1.90 3.51
N VAL A 62 3.00 1.12 2.49
CA VAL A 62 3.76 -0.06 2.06
C VAL A 62 4.38 0.27 0.72
N VAL A 63 5.71 0.27 0.69
CA VAL A 63 6.49 0.64 -0.48
C VAL A 63 7.47 -0.50 -0.77
N VAL A 64 7.54 -0.89 -2.04
CA VAL A 64 8.51 -1.86 -2.55
C VAL A 64 9.58 -1.09 -3.31
N ASN A 65 10.84 -1.35 -2.94
CA ASN A 65 11.99 -0.88 -3.70
C ASN A 65 12.18 -1.79 -4.93
N LEU A 66 11.97 -1.22 -6.12
CA LEU A 66 12.08 -1.93 -7.40
C LEU A 66 13.53 -2.07 -7.87
N ASP A 67 14.46 -1.21 -7.42
CA ASP A 67 15.88 -1.33 -7.78
C ASP A 67 16.48 -2.63 -7.25
N GLN A 68 16.12 -3.01 -6.00
CA GLN A 68 16.50 -4.29 -5.41
C GLN A 68 15.95 -5.50 -6.20
N MET A 69 14.91 -5.32 -7.02
CA MET A 69 14.33 -6.36 -7.88
C MET A 69 14.97 -6.42 -9.28
N ARG A 70 15.69 -5.38 -9.69
CA ARG A 70 16.41 -5.31 -10.97
C ARG A 70 17.84 -5.86 -10.86
N GLU A 71 18.35 -6.05 -9.64
CA GLU A 71 19.68 -6.57 -9.39
C GLU A 71 19.88 -7.98 -10.01
N PRO A 72 20.91 -8.17 -10.86
CA PRO A 72 21.13 -9.41 -11.62
C PRO A 72 21.44 -10.63 -10.73
N ASN A 73 21.78 -10.43 -9.47
CA ASN A 73 22.07 -11.51 -8.51
C ASN A 73 20.84 -12.02 -7.74
N ASN A 74 19.64 -11.47 -8.01
CA ASN A 74 18.40 -11.93 -7.35
C ASN A 74 17.83 -13.20 -8.03
N ALA A 75 18.73 -14.14 -8.36
CA ALA A 75 18.53 -15.35 -9.16
C ALA A 75 17.69 -16.45 -8.48
N ALA A 76 17.10 -16.18 -7.32
CA ALA A 76 16.39 -17.18 -6.52
C ALA A 76 14.91 -17.38 -6.92
N ILE A 77 14.39 -16.57 -7.84
CA ILE A 77 12.99 -16.62 -8.24
C ILE A 77 12.93 -16.82 -9.76
N PRO A 78 12.28 -17.88 -10.27
CA PRO A 78 12.02 -18.04 -11.70
C PRO A 78 11.38 -16.78 -12.27
N GLU A 79 11.87 -16.30 -13.42
CA GLU A 79 11.34 -15.10 -14.05
C GLU A 79 9.85 -15.31 -14.39
N SER A 80 9.00 -14.68 -13.58
CA SER A 80 7.56 -14.74 -13.72
C SER A 80 7.07 -13.52 -14.49
N GLU A 81 5.89 -13.62 -15.09
CA GLU A 81 5.19 -12.49 -15.73
C GLU A 81 5.11 -11.27 -14.79
N MET A 82 4.97 -11.52 -13.48
CA MET A 82 4.99 -10.47 -12.45
C MET A 82 6.35 -9.76 -12.34
N GLN A 83 7.46 -10.51 -12.33
CA GLN A 83 8.79 -9.90 -12.25
C GLN A 83 9.07 -9.02 -13.47
N SER A 84 8.71 -9.50 -14.66
CA SER A 84 8.84 -8.70 -15.89
C SER A 84 7.99 -7.43 -15.82
N ALA A 85 6.75 -7.52 -15.32
CA ALA A 85 5.87 -6.36 -15.14
C ALA A 85 6.43 -5.36 -14.12
N LEU A 86 6.99 -5.83 -13.00
CA LEU A 86 7.59 -4.97 -11.96
C LEU A 86 8.88 -4.30 -12.44
N LYS A 87 9.76 -5.03 -13.15
CA LYS A 87 10.99 -4.47 -13.74
C LYS A 87 10.70 -3.41 -14.81
N ALA A 88 9.56 -3.54 -15.52
CA ALA A 88 9.14 -2.61 -16.57
C ALA A 88 8.60 -1.26 -16.05
N ILE A 89 8.20 -1.19 -14.77
CA ILE A 89 7.83 0.08 -14.14
C ILE A 89 9.11 0.93 -14.05
N PRO A 90 9.14 2.18 -14.55
CA PRO A 90 10.38 2.97 -14.58
C PRO A 90 10.74 3.63 -13.23
N ALA A 91 9.85 3.56 -12.23
CA ALA A 91 10.08 4.14 -10.91
C ALA A 91 11.03 3.30 -10.05
N GLU A 92 11.71 3.93 -9.10
CA GLU A 92 12.56 3.26 -8.09
C GLU A 92 11.71 2.57 -7.01
N GLU A 93 10.53 3.12 -6.74
CA GLU A 93 9.61 2.65 -5.72
C GLU A 93 8.21 2.42 -6.29
N LEU A 94 7.60 1.32 -5.84
CA LEU A 94 6.21 1.01 -6.09
C LEU A 94 5.45 1.04 -4.77
N LYS A 95 4.48 1.95 -4.69
CA LYS A 95 3.56 2.01 -3.55
C LYS A 95 2.45 0.96 -3.69
N LEU A 96 2.34 0.08 -2.71
CA LEU A 96 1.34 -0.99 -2.69
C LEU A 96 0.11 -0.64 -1.88
N ALA A 97 0.29 0.07 -0.77
CA ALA A 97 -0.82 0.46 0.10
C ALA A 97 -0.53 1.79 0.79
N SER A 98 -1.61 2.50 1.12
CA SER A 98 -1.55 3.69 1.98
C SER A 98 -2.81 3.82 2.80
N CYS A 99 -2.66 4.30 4.02
CA CYS A 99 -3.78 4.75 4.82
C CYS A 99 -3.32 5.83 5.80
N CYS A 100 -4.29 6.55 6.35
CA CYS A 100 -4.08 7.50 7.42
C CYS A 100 -4.79 6.98 8.66
N TRP A 101 -4.16 7.16 9.82
CA TRP A 101 -4.77 6.77 11.08
C TRP A 101 -5.93 7.72 11.40
N CYS A 102 -7.12 7.14 11.58
CA CYS A 102 -8.29 7.84 12.07
C CYS A 102 -8.41 7.55 13.56
N TRP A 103 -8.18 8.60 14.36
CA TRP A 103 -8.20 8.50 15.82
C TRP A 103 -9.61 8.19 16.31
N THR A 104 -10.62 8.93 15.83
CA THR A 104 -12.03 8.73 16.21
C THR A 104 -12.58 7.35 15.90
N ARG A 105 -12.12 6.71 14.82
CA ARG A 105 -12.56 5.35 14.42
C ARG A 105 -11.63 4.25 14.88
N ASN A 106 -10.52 4.58 15.55
CA ASN A 106 -9.50 3.65 16.00
C ASN A 106 -9.07 2.65 14.90
N ARG A 107 -8.83 3.17 13.69
CA ARG A 107 -8.46 2.34 12.54
C ARG A 107 -7.79 3.16 11.46
N CYS A 108 -7.08 2.48 10.58
CA CYS A 108 -6.62 3.09 9.34
C CYS A 108 -7.78 3.26 8.35
N VAL A 109 -7.83 4.43 7.71
CA VAL A 109 -8.78 4.78 6.66
C VAL A 109 -8.02 5.36 5.46
N PRO A 110 -8.63 5.39 4.26
CA PRO A 110 -8.03 6.11 3.15
C PRO A 110 -7.84 7.59 3.53
N CYS A 111 -6.69 8.16 3.19
CA CYS A 111 -6.32 9.50 3.67
C CYS A 111 -7.28 10.61 3.25
N ASN A 112 -8.00 10.42 2.14
CA ASN A 112 -8.96 11.38 1.63
C ASN A 112 -10.37 11.19 2.22
N SER A 113 -10.61 10.10 2.96
CA SER A 113 -11.91 9.78 3.56
C SER A 113 -12.14 10.55 4.86
N ILE A 114 -13.38 10.85 5.22
CA ILE A 114 -13.70 11.47 6.51
C ILE A 114 -13.35 10.51 7.65
N CYS A 115 -12.65 11.02 8.67
CA CYS A 115 -12.44 10.38 9.95
C CYS A 115 -13.71 10.43 10.79
#